data_AF-A0A2I0KSD8-F1
#
_entry.id   AF-A0A2I0KSD8-F1
#
_cell.length_a   1.000
_cell.length_b   1.000
_cell.length_c   1.000
_cell.angle_alpha   90.00
_cell.angle_beta   90.00
_cell.angle_gamma   90.00
#
_symmetry.space_group_name_H-M   'P 1'
#
loop_
_entity.id
_entity.type
_entity.pdbx_description
1 polymer ?
#
loop_
_entity_poly.entity_id
_entity_poly.type
_entity_poly.pdbx_seq_one_letter_code
_entity_poly.pdbx_strand_id
1 'polypeptide(L)'
;MARNRFPALRTSRFRVSCAAKLETVNKVCEIVRKQLALPPETDLTPESKFSSLGADSLDTVEIVMGLEEEFGISVEEESSQNITTVQEAADLIEKLVQKKEA
;
A
#
# COMPACT_ATOMS: atom_id res chain seq x y z
N MET A 1 -46.25 3.64 5.59
CA MET A 1 -45.04 4.33 5.09
C MET A 1 -43.81 3.71 5.74
N ALA A 2 -42.73 3.59 4.98
CA ALA A 2 -41.64 2.64 5.18
C ALA A 2 -40.59 3.06 6.24
N ARG A 3 -40.21 2.06 7.05
CA ARG A 3 -38.88 1.68 7.54
C ARG A 3 -37.91 2.79 7.98
N ASN A 4 -37.81 2.90 9.30
CA ASN A 4 -36.74 3.56 10.04
C ASN A 4 -35.34 3.15 9.58
N ARG A 5 -34.51 4.17 9.35
CA ARG A 5 -33.06 4.29 9.57
C ARG A 5 -32.31 2.98 9.86
N PHE A 6 -31.57 2.51 8.86
CA PHE A 6 -30.46 1.59 9.03
C PHE A 6 -29.38 2.20 9.94
N PRO A 7 -28.96 1.52 11.02
CA PRO A 7 -27.78 1.91 11.77
C PRO A 7 -26.53 1.23 11.20
N ALA A 8 -25.41 1.96 11.30
CA ALA A 8 -24.05 1.45 11.41
C ALA A 8 -23.49 0.61 10.25
N LEU A 9 -22.89 1.28 9.27
CA LEU A 9 -21.62 0.80 8.74
C LEU A 9 -20.51 1.45 9.57
N ARG A 10 -20.12 0.76 10.63
CA ARG A 10 -18.77 0.87 11.16
C ARG A 10 -17.86 0.29 10.08
N THR A 11 -17.49 1.09 9.08
CA THR A 11 -16.27 0.79 8.34
C THR A 11 -15.18 0.88 9.38
N SER A 12 -14.71 -0.30 9.76
CA SER A 12 -13.56 -0.53 10.59
C SER A 12 -12.53 0.54 10.26
N ARG A 13 -12.28 1.45 11.20
CA ARG A 13 -11.05 2.23 11.17
C ARG A 13 -9.98 1.16 11.23
N PHE A 14 -9.43 0.81 10.07
CA PHE A 14 -8.26 -0.03 9.93
C PHE A 14 -7.15 0.67 10.72
N ARG A 15 -7.12 0.43 12.03
CA ARG A 15 -5.92 0.61 12.83
C ARG A 15 -5.05 -0.56 12.44
N VAL A 16 -4.37 -0.40 11.31
CA VAL A 16 -3.20 -1.22 11.03
C VAL A 16 -2.18 -0.80 12.07
N SER A 17 -2.17 -1.53 13.19
CA SER A 17 -1.09 -1.53 14.16
C SER A 17 -0.17 -2.67 13.80
N CYS A 18 0.34 -2.58 12.59
CA CYS A 18 1.56 -3.24 12.20
C CYS A 18 2.41 -2.08 11.71
N ALA A 19 3.63 -1.95 12.22
CA ALA A 19 4.64 -1.21 11.50
C ALA A 19 5.37 -2.30 10.72
N ALA A 20 5.24 -2.30 9.40
CA ALA A 20 6.02 -3.16 8.51
C ALA A 20 7.49 -3.12 8.91
N LYS A 21 8.19 -4.24 8.74
CA LYS A 21 9.63 -4.27 9.03
C LYS A 21 10.32 -3.20 8.18
N LEU A 22 11.39 -2.62 8.74
CA LEU A 22 12.18 -1.61 8.04
C LEU A 22 12.69 -2.12 6.68
N GLU A 23 13.02 -3.40 6.59
CA GLU A 23 13.40 -4.05 5.33
C GLU A 23 12.28 -4.01 4.28
N THR A 24 11.04 -4.32 4.68
CA THR A 24 9.85 -4.24 3.82
C THR A 24 9.62 -2.82 3.33
N VAL A 25 9.68 -1.83 4.23
CA VAL A 25 9.52 -0.41 3.89
C VAL A 25 10.60 0.04 2.90
N ASN A 26 11.86 -0.29 3.16
CA ASN A 26 12.97 0.04 2.27
C ASN A 26 12.77 -0.55 0.88
N LYS A 27 12.37 -1.83 0.80
CA LYS A 27 12.13 -2.52 -0.46
C LYS A 27 10.97 -1.90 -1.24
N VAL A 28 9.89 -1.52 -0.56
CA VAL A 28 8.78 -0.78 -1.15
C VAL A 28 9.26 0.57 -1.70
N CYS A 29 10.03 1.34 -0.94
CA CYS A 29 10.62 2.60 -1.41
C CYS A 29 11.46 2.41 -2.67
N GLU A 30 12.28 1.36 -2.73
CA GLU A 30 13.13 1.08 -3.90
C GLU A 30 12.32 0.77 -5.15
N ILE A 31 11.25 -0.02 -5.02
CA ILE A 31 10.33 -0.32 -6.13
C ILE A 31 9.64 0.95 -6.60
N VAL A 32 9.11 1.74 -5.68
CA VAL A 32 8.44 3.02 -5.99
C VAL A 32 9.40 3.98 -6.69
N ARG A 33 10.63 4.12 -6.18
CA ARG A 33 11.67 4.95 -6.80
C ARG A 33 11.97 4.49 -8.23
N LYS A 34 12.06 3.18 -8.45
CA LYS A 34 12.34 2.59 -9.77
C LYS A 34 11.19 2.83 -10.75
N GLN A 35 9.94 2.59 -10.34
CA GLN A 35 8.79 2.75 -11.23
C GLN A 35 8.54 4.22 -11.58
N LEU A 36 8.63 5.11 -10.59
CA LEU A 36 8.43 6.55 -10.79
C LEU A 36 9.68 7.27 -11.33
N ALA A 37 10.76 6.53 -11.63
CA ALA A 37 12.05 7.05 -12.07
C ALA A 37 12.55 8.23 -11.21
N LEU A 38 12.33 8.16 -9.89
CA LEU A 38 12.69 9.24 -8.97
C LEU A 38 14.20 9.30 -8.76
N PRO A 39 14.80 10.49 -8.68
CA PRO A 39 16.22 10.61 -8.40
C PRO A 39 16.56 10.09 -6.99
N PRO A 40 17.81 9.64 -6.78
CA PRO A 40 18.23 9.07 -5.49
C PRO A 40 18.17 10.08 -4.34
N GLU A 41 18.24 11.37 -4.66
CA GLU A 41 18.07 12.48 -3.71
C GLU A 41 16.61 12.78 -3.33
N THR A 42 15.62 12.12 -3.95
CA THR A 42 14.23 12.21 -3.50
C THR A 42 14.07 11.50 -2.16
N ASP A 43 13.69 12.29 -1.15
CA ASP A 43 13.33 11.78 0.18
C ASP A 43 12.01 10.98 0.10
N LEU A 44 12.13 9.67 0.25
CA LEU A 44 11.01 8.76 0.38
C LEU A 44 10.82 8.40 1.84
N THR A 45 9.80 8.98 2.45
CA THR A 45 9.40 8.69 3.82
C THR A 45 8.23 7.71 3.82
N PRO A 46 7.99 6.99 4.93
CA PRO A 46 6.80 6.13 5.03
C PRO A 46 5.49 6.92 4.91
N GLU A 47 5.50 8.20 5.31
CA GLU A 47 4.35 9.10 5.20
C GLU A 47 4.19 9.71 3.79
N SER A 48 5.15 9.49 2.89
CA SER A 48 5.09 9.97 1.52
C SER A 48 3.90 9.33 0.80
N LYS A 49 3.09 10.18 0.17
CA LYS A 49 1.96 9.75 -0.65
C LYS A 49 2.40 9.50 -2.08
N PHE A 50 1.91 8.44 -2.71
CA PHE A 50 2.24 8.14 -4.11
C PHE A 50 1.83 9.28 -5.05
N SER A 51 0.66 9.87 -4.83
CA SER A 51 0.21 11.03 -5.59
C SER A 51 1.10 12.27 -5.41
N SER A 52 1.76 12.43 -4.26
CA SER A 52 2.72 13.52 -4.03
C SER A 52 4.07 13.26 -4.70
N LEU A 53 4.38 12.00 -5.00
CA LEU A 53 5.56 11.57 -5.75
C LEU A 53 5.33 11.61 -7.26
N GLY A 54 4.13 12.01 -7.71
CA GLY A 54 3.77 12.07 -9.12
C GLY A 54 3.22 10.77 -9.68
N ALA A 55 2.94 9.76 -8.85
CA ALA A 55 2.30 8.53 -9.30
C ALA A 55 0.85 8.81 -9.71
N ASP A 56 0.51 8.40 -10.93
CA ASP A 56 -0.87 8.36 -11.41
C ASP A 56 -1.53 7.00 -11.13
N SER A 57 -2.76 6.83 -11.64
CA SER A 57 -3.51 5.59 -11.48
C SER A 57 -2.86 4.38 -12.16
N LEU A 58 -2.13 4.58 -13.25
CA LEU A 58 -1.42 3.53 -13.98
C LEU A 58 -0.12 3.18 -13.24
N ASP A 59 0.64 4.19 -12.80
CA ASP A 59 1.85 3.99 -12.00
C ASP A 59 1.56 3.18 -10.73
N THR A 60 0.42 3.46 -10.08
CA THR A 60 0.00 2.73 -8.88
C THR A 60 -0.22 1.24 -9.18
N VAL A 61 -0.79 0.91 -10.34
CA VAL A 61 -0.97 -0.49 -10.79
C VAL A 61 0.39 -1.14 -11.03
N GLU A 62 1.32 -0.46 -11.71
CA GLU A 62 2.67 -0.99 -12.00
C GLU A 62 3.51 -1.18 -10.73
N ILE A 63 3.39 -0.27 -9.76
CA ILE A 63 4.02 -0.38 -8.44
C ILE A 63 3.50 -1.62 -7.72
N VAL A 64 2.17 -1.80 -7.68
CA VAL A 64 1.53 -2.93 -7.00
C VAL A 64 1.95 -4.25 -7.65
N MET A 65 1.95 -4.33 -8.98
CA MET A 65 2.43 -5.52 -9.70
C MET A 65 3.90 -5.82 -9.38
N GLY A 66 4.76 -4.80 -9.34
CA GLY A 66 6.17 -4.97 -8.96
C GLY A 66 6.35 -5.46 -7.52
N LEU A 67 5.50 -4.99 -6.60
CA LEU A 67 5.47 -5.46 -5.21
C LEU A 67 4.97 -6.91 -5.11
N GLU A 68 3.93 -7.29 -5.86
CA GLU A 68 3.44 -8.66 -5.92
C GLU A 68 4.52 -9.63 -6.41
N GLU A 69 5.22 -9.27 -7.49
CA GLU A 69 6.30 -10.08 -8.05
C GLU A 69 7.50 -10.19 -7.10
N GLU A 70 7.96 -9.07 -6.51
CA GLU A 70 9.13 -9.05 -5.64
C GLU A 70 8.92 -9.86 -4.35
N PHE A 71 7.74 -9.74 -3.73
CA PHE A 71 7.42 -10.45 -2.48
C PHE A 71 6.71 -11.79 -2.73
N GLY A 72 6.36 -12.09 -3.98
CA GLY A 72 5.61 -13.27 -4.38
C GLY A 72 4.22 -13.35 -3.74
N ILE A 73 3.56 -12.23 -3.51
CA ILE A 73 2.23 -12.16 -2.89
C ILE A 73 1.17 -11.82 -3.94
N SER A 74 -0.10 -11.83 -3.51
CA SER A 74 -1.20 -11.35 -4.33
C SER A 74 -2.00 -10.32 -3.53
N VAL A 75 -2.12 -9.13 -4.09
CA VAL A 75 -2.79 -7.97 -3.53
C VAL A 75 -4.13 -7.82 -4.24
N GLU A 76 -5.21 -7.78 -3.48
CA GLU A 76 -6.53 -7.55 -4.06
C GLU A 76 -6.65 -6.13 -4.63
N GLU A 77 -7.32 -5.97 -5.76
CA GLU A 77 -7.50 -4.67 -6.44
C GLU A 77 -8.16 -3.62 -5.51
N GLU A 78 -9.14 -4.02 -4.71
CA GLU A 78 -9.75 -3.11 -3.73
C GLU A 78 -8.74 -2.66 -2.67
N SER A 79 -7.85 -3.56 -2.23
CA SER A 79 -6.82 -3.20 -1.26
C SER A 79 -5.78 -2.27 -1.89
N SER A 80 -5.37 -2.51 -3.14
CA SER A 80 -4.39 -1.69 -3.84
C SER A 80 -4.89 -0.27 -4.13
N GLN A 81 -6.16 -0.10 -4.51
CA GLN A 81 -6.75 1.22 -4.72
C GLN A 81 -6.90 2.05 -3.43
N ASN A 82 -6.93 1.39 -2.27
CA ASN A 82 -6.99 2.05 -0.98
C ASN A 82 -5.60 2.47 -0.45
N ILE A 83 -4.51 2.06 -1.12
CA ILE A 83 -3.16 2.43 -0.68
C ILE A 83 -2.83 3.85 -1.14
N THR A 84 -2.58 4.74 -0.19
CA THR A 84 -2.24 6.14 -0.51
C THR A 84 -0.80 6.51 -0.18
N THR A 85 -0.19 5.78 0.76
CA THR A 85 1.15 6.05 1.30
C THR A 85 2.07 4.84 1.21
N VAL A 86 3.38 5.10 1.24
CA VAL A 86 4.42 4.07 1.30
C VAL A 86 4.23 3.15 2.51
N GLN A 87 3.91 3.72 3.68
CA GLN A 87 3.69 2.95 4.91
C GLN A 87 2.50 1.99 4.75
N GLU A 88 1.36 2.47 4.22
CA GLU A 88 0.19 1.63 3.99
C GLU A 88 0.50 0.47 3.03
N ALA A 89 1.29 0.74 1.99
CA ALA A 89 1.75 -0.30 1.07
C ALA A 89 2.56 -1.33 1.85
N ALA A 90 3.63 -0.91 2.51
CA ALA A 90 4.53 -1.79 3.25
C ALA A 90 3.78 -2.63 4.29
N ASP A 91 2.82 -2.05 5.00
CA ASP A 91 2.00 -2.76 5.99
C ASP A 91 1.09 -3.82 5.37
N LEU A 92 0.55 -3.54 4.20
CA LEU A 92 -0.24 -4.52 3.45
C LEU A 92 0.65 -5.66 2.97
N ILE A 93 1.80 -5.35 2.37
CA ILE A 93 2.77 -6.35 1.89
C ILE A 93 3.19 -7.27 3.04
N GLU A 94 3.61 -6.70 4.17
CA GLU A 94 4.07 -7.47 5.32
C GLU A 94 2.99 -8.44 5.83
N LYS A 95 1.73 -8.01 5.88
CA LYS A 95 0.61 -8.89 6.27
C LYS A 95 0.40 -10.04 5.31
N LEU A 96 0.49 -9.77 4.01
CA LEU A 96 0.31 -10.79 2.97
C LEU A 96 1.47 -11.78 2.95
N VAL A 97 2.70 -11.31 3.16
CA VAL A 97 3.89 -12.15 3.33
C VAL A 97 3.71 -13.07 4.54
N GLN A 98 3.33 -12.52 5.70
CA GLN A 98 3.08 -13.33 6.91
C GLN A 98 1.94 -14.34 6.73
N LYS A 99 0.90 -13.99 5.97
CA LYS A 99 -0.23 -14.90 5.68
C LYS A 99 0.15 -16.00 4.69
N LYS A 100 1.10 -15.75 3.78
CA LYS A 100 1.60 -16.73 2.80
C LYS A 100 2.51 -17.78 3.45
N GLU A 101 3.28 -17.38 4.45
CA GLU A 101 4.21 -18.28 5.17
C GLU A 101 3.57 -19.06 6.33
N ALA A 102 2.31 -18.76 6.67
CA ALA A 102 1.52 -19.45 7.69
C ALA A 102 0.71 -20.63 7.10
#